data_AF-A0A4R3Z9E0-F1
#
_entry.id   AF-A0A4R3Z9E0-F1
#
_cell.length_a   1.000
_cell.length_b   1.000
_cell.length_c   1.000
_cell.angle_alpha   90.00
_cell.angle_beta   90.00
_cell.angle_gamma   90.00
#
_symmetry.space_group_name_H-M   'P 1'
#
loop_
_entity.id
_entity.type
_entity.pdbx_description
1 polymer ?
#
loop_
_entity_poly.entity_id
_entity_poly.type
_entity_poly.pdbx_seq_one_letter_code
_entity_poly.pdbx_strand_id
1 'polypeptide(L)'
;MSAQTDEGTLRRMTLGEIAMARRVFGDSIVYSRVWIHCDSYLPFGLQKQNYAMTPNGELWYRKPMYREDFSANSVFIEDKYV
;
A
#
# COMPACT_ATOMS: atom_id res chain seq x y z
N MET A 1 -0.04 -16.28 -11.17
CA MET A 1 -1.42 -15.85 -11.44
C MET A 1 -1.68 -14.66 -10.53
N SER A 2 -1.63 -13.43 -11.06
CA SER A 2 -1.84 -12.23 -10.26
C SER A 2 -3.32 -12.17 -9.90
N ALA A 3 -3.68 -12.38 -8.63
CA ALA A 3 -5.07 -12.19 -8.23
C ALA A 3 -5.39 -10.70 -8.43
N GLN A 4 -6.31 -10.43 -9.35
CA GLN A 4 -6.79 -9.08 -9.60
C GLN A 4 -7.70 -8.73 -8.45
N THR A 5 -7.16 -8.07 -7.43
CA THR A 5 -7.98 -7.57 -6.32
C THR A 5 -8.90 -6.47 -6.83
N ASP A 6 -10.19 -6.56 -6.52
CA ASP A 6 -11.16 -5.54 -6.88
C ASP A 6 -11.06 -4.31 -5.96
N GLU A 7 -11.45 -3.15 -6.50
CA GLU A 7 -11.50 -1.92 -5.72
C GLU A 7 -12.61 -2.03 -4.65
N GLY A 8 -12.37 -1.45 -3.48
CA GLY A 8 -13.25 -1.55 -2.31
C GLY A 8 -12.84 -2.65 -1.32
N THR A 9 -11.64 -3.22 -1.47
CA THR A 9 -11.09 -4.17 -0.50
C THR A 9 -10.24 -3.48 0.57
N LEU A 10 -10.29 -4.05 1.78
CA LEU A 10 -9.59 -3.57 2.96
C LEU A 10 -8.85 -4.73 3.61
N ARG A 11 -7.58 -4.53 3.95
CA ARG A 11 -6.80 -5.52 4.70
C ARG A 11 -5.83 -4.92 5.69
N ARG A 12 -5.35 -5.76 6.61
CA ARG A 12 -4.19 -5.48 7.45
C ARG A 12 -2.89 -5.76 6.70
N MET A 13 -1.79 -5.23 7.25
CA MET A 13 -0.45 -5.55 6.78
C MET A 13 -0.18 -7.06 6.89
N THR A 14 0.49 -7.63 5.88
CA THR A 14 0.97 -9.02 5.95
C THR A 14 2.16 -9.13 6.89
N LEU A 15 2.49 -10.33 7.34
CA LEU A 15 3.69 -10.56 8.16
C LEU A 15 4.98 -10.12 7.46
N GLY A 16 5.04 -10.31 6.13
CA GLY A 16 6.18 -9.88 5.31
C GLY A 16 6.31 -8.35 5.27
N GLU A 17 5.20 -7.63 5.09
CA GLU A 17 5.16 -6.17 5.09
C GLU A 17 5.56 -5.58 6.45
N ILE A 18 5.08 -6.18 7.54
CA ILE A 18 5.46 -5.77 8.90
C ILE A 18 6.96 -5.99 9.10
N ALA A 19 7.49 -7.16 8.72
CA ALA A 19 8.91 -7.47 8.86
C ALA A 19 9.78 -6.51 8.03
N MET A 20 9.36 -6.18 6.80
CA MET A 20 10.01 -5.20 5.94
C MET A 20 10.00 -3.79 6.57
N ALA A 21 8.83 -3.31 6.98
CA ALA A 21 8.69 -1.96 7.55
C ALA A 21 9.41 -1.82 8.89
N ARG A 22 9.44 -2.88 9.71
CA ARG A 22 10.15 -2.91 10.99
C ARG A 22 11.65 -2.76 10.86
N ARG A 23 12.25 -3.18 9.73
CA ARG A 23 13.67 -2.94 9.46
C ARG A 23 14.01 -1.45 9.31
N VAL A 24 13.05 -0.62 8.92
CA VAL A 24 13.25 0.82 8.70
C VAL A 24 12.75 1.64 9.88
N PHE A 25 11.53 1.36 10.36
CA PHE A 25 10.85 2.19 11.36
C PHE A 25 10.93 1.63 12.80
N GLY A 26 11.48 0.42 12.97
CA GLY A 26 11.61 -0.22 14.28
C GLY A 26 10.27 -0.42 14.96
N ASP A 27 10.17 -0.03 16.23
CA ASP A 27 8.94 -0.12 17.03
C ASP A 27 8.18 1.21 17.13
N SER A 28 8.54 2.19 16.29
CA SER A 28 7.91 3.53 16.31
C SER A 28 6.48 3.51 15.75
N ILE A 29 6.09 2.45 15.05
CA ILE A 29 4.78 2.30 14.40
C ILE A 29 4.06 1.11 15.02
N VAL A 30 2.80 1.29 15.42
CA VAL A 30 1.93 0.18 15.82
C VAL A 30 1.36 -0.48 14.56
N TYR A 31 2.11 -1.42 13.97
CA TYR A 31 1.77 -2.06 12.69
C TYR A 31 0.39 -2.72 12.66
N SER A 32 -0.08 -3.24 13.80
CA SER A 32 -1.41 -3.84 13.92
C SER A 32 -2.56 -2.84 13.74
N ARG A 33 -2.28 -1.53 13.76
CA ARG A 33 -3.26 -0.45 13.52
C ARG A 33 -3.28 0.05 12.09
N VAL A 34 -2.28 -0.30 11.29
CA VAL A 34 -2.20 0.12 9.89
C VAL A 34 -3.17 -0.72 9.05
N TRP A 35 -3.94 -0.02 8.23
CA TRP A 35 -4.82 -0.60 7.22
C TRP A 35 -4.32 -0.27 5.83
N ILE A 36 -4.55 -1.18 4.89
CA ILE A 36 -4.25 -1.02 3.48
C ILE A 36 -5.55 -1.17 2.70
N HIS A 37 -5.92 -0.11 2.00
CA HIS A 37 -7.12 0.03 1.20
C HIS A 37 -6.74 -0.09 -0.27
N CYS A 38 -7.45 -0.94 -1.01
CA CYS A 38 -7.48 -0.92 -2.47
C CYS A 38 -8.65 -0.04 -2.92
N ASP A 39 -8.61 1.26 -2.59
CA ASP A 39 -9.67 2.20 -2.94
C ASP A 39 -9.14 3.64 -3.04
N SER A 40 -9.96 4.54 -3.58
CA SER A 40 -9.70 5.98 -3.55
C SER A 40 -10.04 6.54 -2.17
N TYR A 41 -9.07 7.23 -1.57
CA TYR A 41 -9.29 8.03 -0.37
C TYR A 41 -10.25 9.21 -0.63
N LEU A 42 -10.15 9.81 -1.81
CA LEU A 42 -10.99 10.96 -2.18
C LEU A 42 -12.34 10.50 -2.74
N PRO A 43 -13.45 11.17 -2.39
CA PRO A 43 -14.76 10.85 -2.93
C PRO A 43 -14.77 11.04 -4.46
N PHE A 44 -15.66 10.31 -5.14
CA PHE A 44 -15.83 10.34 -6.60
C PHE A 44 -14.62 9.86 -7.42
N GLY A 45 -13.68 9.13 -6.80
CA GLY A 45 -12.50 8.64 -7.51
C GLY A 45 -11.55 9.75 -7.96
N LEU A 46 -11.56 10.89 -7.26
CA LEU A 46 -10.68 12.03 -7.56
C LEU A 46 -9.19 11.70 -7.32
N GLN A 47 -8.89 10.61 -6.60
CA GLN A 47 -7.52 10.11 -6.49
C GLN A 47 -7.08 9.50 -7.83
N LYS A 48 -6.04 10.09 -8.41
CA LYS A 48 -5.41 9.56 -9.63
C LYS A 48 -4.94 8.12 -9.42
N GLN A 49 -5.07 7.29 -10.45
CA GLN A 49 -4.72 5.87 -10.43
C GLN A 49 -3.26 5.56 -10.08
N ASN A 50 -2.34 6.49 -10.36
CA ASN A 50 -0.91 6.35 -10.10
C ASN A 50 -0.45 7.07 -8.82
N TYR A 51 -1.37 7.30 -7.87
CA TYR A 51 -1.06 7.93 -6.60
C TYR A 51 -1.48 7.03 -5.44
N ALA A 52 -0.58 6.92 -4.46
CA ALA A 52 -0.85 6.38 -3.14
C ALA A 52 -1.01 7.53 -2.14
N MET A 53 -1.85 7.34 -1.12
CA MET A 53 -2.08 8.35 -0.07
C MET A 53 -2.04 7.73 1.32
N THR A 54 -1.52 8.48 2.30
CA THR A 54 -1.45 8.08 3.72
C THR A 54 -1.83 9.20 4.68
N PRO A 55 -3.10 9.67 4.70
CA PRO A 55 -3.48 10.88 5.42
C PRO A 55 -3.69 10.67 6.92
N ASN A 56 -4.16 9.49 7.35
CA ASN A 56 -4.63 9.19 8.70
C ASN A 56 -3.91 7.97 9.34
N GLY A 57 -2.76 7.57 8.79
CA GLY A 57 -2.05 6.35 9.20
C GLY A 57 -2.57 5.07 8.53
N GLU A 58 -3.50 5.19 7.59
CA GLU A 58 -3.95 4.13 6.69
C GLU A 58 -3.39 4.39 5.28
N LEU A 59 -3.13 3.31 4.55
CA LEU A 59 -2.57 3.35 3.20
C LEU A 59 -3.68 3.17 2.18
N TRP A 60 -3.76 4.09 1.21
CA TRP A 60 -4.78 4.08 0.17
C TRP A 60 -4.12 3.96 -1.20
N TYR A 61 -4.36 2.83 -1.87
CA TYR A 61 -3.87 2.53 -3.21
C TYR A 61 -5.02 2.31 -4.17
N ARG A 62 -4.89 2.82 -5.40
CA ARG A 62 -5.79 2.46 -6.50
C ARG A 62 -5.37 1.10 -7.07
N LYS A 63 -6.30 0.41 -7.74
CA LYS A 63 -6.09 -0.94 -8.31
C LYS A 63 -4.75 -1.14 -9.04
N PRO A 64 -4.25 -0.19 -9.86
CA PRO A 64 -2.98 -0.38 -10.58
C PRO A 64 -1.73 -0.43 -9.69
N MET A 65 -1.77 0.23 -8.53
CA MET A 65 -0.64 0.27 -7.59
C MET A 65 -0.79 -0.69 -6.43
N TYR A 66 -2.00 -1.19 -6.19
CA TYR A 66 -2.26 -2.13 -5.11
C TYR A 66 -1.54 -3.46 -5.34
N ARG A 67 -1.03 -4.04 -4.25
CA ARG A 67 -0.42 -5.37 -4.21
C ARG A 67 -0.94 -6.14 -3.01
N GLU A 68 -1.13 -7.44 -3.21
CA GLU A 68 -1.55 -8.34 -2.13
C GLU A 68 -0.49 -8.46 -1.04
N ASP A 69 0.79 -8.42 -1.42
CA ASP A 69 1.92 -8.34 -0.51
C ASP A 69 3.01 -7.43 -1.10
N PHE A 70 3.26 -6.29 -0.45
CA PHE A 70 4.29 -5.34 -0.87
C PHE A 70 5.72 -5.81 -0.55
N SER A 71 5.90 -6.76 0.37
CA SER A 71 7.22 -7.31 0.72
C SER A 71 7.72 -8.37 -0.25
N ALA A 72 6.81 -9.03 -0.97
CA ALA A 72 7.14 -10.08 -1.95
C ALA A 72 7.40 -9.54 -3.36
N ASN A 73 7.29 -8.22 -3.56
CA ASN A 73 7.34 -7.62 -4.89
C ASN A 73 8.74 -7.10 -5.23
N SER A 74 9.10 -7.19 -6.51
CA SER A 74 10.35 -6.64 -7.03
C SER A 74 10.31 -5.11 -6.97
N VAL A 75 11.35 -4.49 -6.40
CA VAL A 75 11.51 -3.03 -6.43
C VAL A 75 11.94 -2.64 -7.83
N PHE A 76 11.03 -2.01 -8.58
CA PHE A 76 11.39 -1.32 -9.81
C PHE A 76 11.81 0.09 -9.43
N ILE A 77 13.12 0.34 -9.45
CA ILE A 77 13.66 1.69 -9.30
C ILE A 77 13.43 2.38 -10.65
N GLU A 78 12.37 3.17 -10.75
CA GLU A 78 12.20 4.07 -11.89
C GLU A 78 13.13 5.26 -11.70
N ASP A 79 14.22 5.26 -12.47
CA ASP A 79 15.19 6.33 -12.48
C ASP A 79 14.62 7.53 -13.28
N LYS A 80 13.73 8.28 -12.63
CA LYS A 80 13.02 9.39 -13.28
C LYS A 80 13.83 10.70 -13.28
N TYR A 81 14.98 10.73 -12.59
CA TYR A 81 15.74 11.96 -12.34
C TYR A 81 17.27 11.81 -12.43
N VAL A 82 17.81 10.75 -13.05
CA VAL A 82 19.21 10.70 -13.50
C VAL A 82 19.32 11.13 -14.96
#